data_AF-A0A950W2V3-F1
#
_entry.id   AF-A0A950W2V3-F1
#
_cell.length_a   1.000
_cell.length_b   1.000
_cell.length_c   1.000
_cell.angle_alpha   90.00
_cell.angle_beta   90.00
_cell.angle_gamma   90.00
#
_symmetry.space_group_name_H-M   'P 1'
#
loop_
_entity.id
_entity.type
_entity.pdbx_description
1 polymer ?
#
loop_
_entity_poly.entity_id
_entity_poly.type
_entity_poly.pdbx_seq_one_letter_code
_entity_poly.pdbx_strand_id
1 'polypeptide(L)'
;MDRKPHDVLATREARAQLPALLERFRRAGADAEPVVIGARRRPEAVVLSYQRYLKLVGGRERVAAALEQQARDAAETLDADQAMELANSELHAMRRERRARKR
;
A
#
# COMPACT_ATOMS: atom_id res chain seq x y z
N MET A 1 -13.84 -19.91 -17.27
CA MET A 1 -14.83 -19.15 -16.50
C MET A 1 -14.09 -18.05 -15.76
N ASP A 2 -14.03 -16.88 -16.37
CA ASP A 2 -13.33 -15.71 -15.87
C ASP A 2 -14.28 -14.95 -14.93
N ARG A 3 -14.16 -15.18 -13.61
CA ARG A 3 -14.99 -14.45 -12.63
C ARG A 3 -14.40 -13.05 -12.50
N LYS A 4 -15.18 -12.03 -12.92
CA LYS A 4 -14.81 -10.63 -12.71
C LYS A 4 -14.50 -10.38 -11.22
N PRO A 5 -13.56 -9.50 -10.88
CA PRO A 5 -13.15 -9.17 -9.50
C PRO A 5 -14.26 -8.55 -8.61
N HIS A 6 -15.52 -8.60 -9.03
CA HIS A 6 -16.68 -7.99 -8.39
C HIS A 6 -17.84 -8.97 -8.17
N ASP A 7 -17.64 -10.26 -8.42
CA ASP A 7 -18.67 -11.27 -8.14
C ASP A 7 -18.69 -11.54 -6.63
N VAL A 8 -19.59 -10.84 -5.93
CA VAL A 8 -19.73 -10.91 -4.46
C VAL A 8 -20.59 -12.12 -4.12
N LEU A 9 -19.98 -13.15 -3.53
CA LEU A 9 -20.73 -14.27 -2.99
C LEU A 9 -21.53 -13.85 -1.76
N ALA A 10 -22.80 -14.26 -1.70
CA ALA A 10 -23.56 -14.11 -0.47
C ALA A 10 -22.94 -14.98 0.63
N THR A 11 -22.97 -14.54 1.89
CA THR A 11 -22.40 -15.29 3.03
C THR A 11 -22.85 -16.74 3.10
N ARG A 12 -24.11 -17.03 2.77
CA ARG A 12 -24.65 -18.40 2.72
C ARG A 12 -23.99 -19.24 1.61
N GLU A 13 -23.81 -18.66 0.43
CA GLU A 13 -23.16 -19.33 -0.70
C GLU A 13 -21.68 -19.55 -0.45
N ALA A 14 -21.00 -18.56 0.13
CA ALA A 14 -19.60 -18.67 0.52
C ALA A 14 -19.39 -19.80 1.54
N ARG A 15 -20.27 -19.92 2.54
CA ARG A 15 -20.24 -21.04 3.50
C ARG A 15 -20.44 -22.39 2.81
N ALA A 16 -21.41 -22.50 1.91
CA ALA A 16 -21.68 -23.74 1.19
C ALA A 16 -20.51 -24.15 0.26
N GLN A 17 -19.84 -23.17 -0.36
CA GLN A 17 -18.74 -23.41 -1.28
C GLN A 17 -17.38 -23.54 -0.59
N LEU A 18 -17.27 -23.26 0.72
CA LEU A 18 -16.00 -23.13 1.42
C LEU A 18 -15.05 -24.35 1.24
N PRO A 19 -15.51 -25.61 1.32
CA PRO A 19 -14.63 -26.76 1.08
C PRO A 19 -13.99 -26.75 -0.32
N ALA A 20 -14.78 -26.42 -1.36
CA ALA A 20 -14.28 -26.32 -2.73
C ALA A 20 -13.37 -25.10 -2.94
N LEU A 21 -13.64 -23.98 -2.24
CA LEU A 21 -12.75 -22.82 -2.23
C LEU A 21 -11.37 -23.18 -1.65
N LEU A 22 -11.35 -23.86 -0.50
CA LEU A 22 -10.11 -24.29 0.15
C LEU A 22 -9.32 -25.28 -0.71
N GLU A 23 -9.99 -26.20 -1.39
CA GLU A 23 -9.33 -27.11 -2.33
C GLU A 23 -8.70 -26.35 -3.50
N ARG A 24 -9.41 -25.38 -4.07
CA ARG A 24 -8.84 -24.51 -5.12
C ARG A 24 -7.63 -23.74 -4.61
N PHE A 25 -7.68 -23.19 -3.40
CA PHE A 25 -6.57 -22.47 -2.80
C PHE A 25 -5.35 -23.37 -2.54
N ARG A 26 -5.57 -24.62 -2.11
CA ARG A 26 -4.47 -25.61 -1.97
C ARG A 26 -3.81 -25.90 -3.31
N ARG A 27 -4.60 -26.10 -4.37
CA ARG A 27 -4.08 -26.45 -5.69
C ARG A 27 -3.36 -25.29 -6.40
N ALA A 28 -3.92 -24.09 -6.33
CA ALA A 28 -3.42 -22.94 -7.10
C ALA A 28 -2.51 -21.99 -6.28
N GLY A 29 -2.41 -22.17 -4.96
CA GLY A 29 -1.45 -21.44 -4.13
C GLY A 29 -1.60 -19.91 -4.25
N ALA A 30 -0.48 -19.21 -4.43
CA ALA A 30 -0.45 -17.74 -4.55
C ALA A 30 -1.24 -17.19 -5.76
N ASP A 31 -1.44 -18.01 -6.79
CA ASP A 31 -2.13 -17.62 -8.03
C ASP A 31 -3.64 -17.92 -7.99
N ALA A 32 -4.13 -18.47 -6.88
CA ALA A 32 -5.55 -18.73 -6.71
C ALA A 32 -6.36 -17.43 -6.69
N GLU A 33 -7.43 -17.39 -7.49
CA GLU A 33 -8.30 -16.22 -7.60
C GLU A 33 -9.01 -15.91 -6.26
N PRO A 34 -8.90 -14.66 -5.75
CA PRO A 34 -9.61 -14.18 -4.57
C PRO A 34 -11.12 -14.37 -4.67
N VAL A 35 -11.76 -14.49 -3.51
CA VAL A 35 -13.23 -14.55 -3.42
C VAL A 35 -13.73 -13.39 -2.59
N VAL A 36 -14.63 -12.59 -3.16
CA VAL A 36 -15.31 -11.50 -2.43
C VAL A 36 -16.58 -12.04 -1.80
N ILE A 37 -16.81 -11.73 -0.52
CA ILE A 37 -17.99 -12.12 0.25
C ILE A 37 -18.70 -10.87 0.73
N GLY A 38 -20.03 -10.91 0.79
CA GLY A 38 -20.82 -9.89 1.49
C GLY A 38 -22.32 -10.13 1.40
N ALA A 39 -23.11 -9.09 1.68
CA ALA A 39 -24.57 -9.15 1.68
C ALA A 39 -25.16 -8.12 0.71
N ARG A 40 -26.33 -8.45 0.11
CA ARG A 40 -27.08 -7.56 -0.80
C ARG A 40 -26.20 -6.94 -1.90
N ARG A 41 -25.30 -7.74 -2.49
CA ARG A 41 -24.31 -7.34 -3.50
C ARG A 41 -23.29 -6.27 -3.05
N ARG A 42 -23.16 -6.02 -1.75
CA ARG A 42 -22.12 -5.15 -1.19
C ARG A 42 -20.91 -6.00 -0.79
N PRO A 43 -19.69 -5.69 -1.29
CA PRO A 43 -18.46 -6.31 -0.80
C PRO A 43 -18.23 -5.99 0.68
N GLU A 44 -17.92 -7.00 1.49
CA GLU A 44 -17.63 -6.84 2.93
C GLU A 44 -16.30 -7.49 3.32
N ALA A 45 -15.93 -8.60 2.70
CA ALA A 45 -14.68 -9.30 2.96
C ALA A 45 -14.09 -9.92 1.69
N VAL A 46 -12.78 -10.21 1.73
CA VAL A 46 -12.09 -10.98 0.69
C VAL A 46 -11.39 -12.16 1.34
N VAL A 47 -11.55 -13.34 0.75
CA VAL A 47 -10.83 -14.55 1.14
C VAL A 47 -9.74 -14.82 0.12
N LEU A 48 -8.52 -14.98 0.63
CA LEU A 48 -7.32 -15.26 -0.15
C LEU A 48 -6.75 -16.62 0.25
N SER A 49 -6.00 -17.26 -0.64
CA SER A 49 -5.08 -18.31 -0.21
C SER A 49 -4.02 -17.71 0.73
N TYR A 50 -3.54 -18.52 1.67
CA TYR A 50 -2.52 -18.06 2.60
C TYR A 50 -1.23 -17.61 1.90
N GLN A 51 -0.80 -18.34 0.86
CA GLN A 51 0.37 -17.97 0.07
C GLN A 51 0.20 -16.62 -0.66
N ARG A 52 -1.00 -16.33 -1.17
CA ARG A 52 -1.29 -15.02 -1.80
C ARG A 52 -1.30 -13.91 -0.77
N TYR A 53 -1.85 -14.16 0.42
CA TYR A 53 -1.77 -13.23 1.54
C TYR A 53 -0.32 -12.90 1.92
N LEU A 54 0.54 -13.91 2.08
CA LEU A 54 1.96 -13.70 2.37
C LEU A 54 2.66 -12.88 1.27
N LYS A 55 2.40 -13.16 -0.01
CA LYS A 55 2.94 -12.38 -1.14
C LYS A 55 2.51 -10.91 -1.09
N LEU A 56 1.27 -10.64 -0.68
CA LEU A 56 0.75 -9.29 -0.54
C LEU A 56 1.40 -8.55 0.63
N VAL A 57 1.51 -9.20 1.79
CA VAL A 57 2.15 -8.63 2.99
C VAL A 57 3.63 -8.37 2.75
N GLY A 58 4.39 -9.36 2.27
CA GLY A 58 5.80 -9.19 1.95
C GLY A 58 6.04 -8.24 0.76
N GLY A 59 5.06 -8.04 -0.12
CA GLY A 59 5.08 -6.98 -1.13
C GLY A 59 5.03 -5.59 -0.49
N ARG A 60 4.12 -5.38 0.47
CA ARG A 60 3.98 -4.11 1.20
C ARG A 60 5.22 -3.77 2.02
N GLU A 61 5.79 -4.76 2.72
CA GLU A 61 7.03 -4.58 3.50
C GLU A 61 8.19 -4.16 2.61
N ARG A 62 8.35 -4.79 1.44
CA ARG A 62 9.39 -4.42 0.47
C ARG A 62 9.21 -3.01 -0.08
N VAL A 63 7.97 -2.60 -0.38
CA VAL A 63 7.68 -1.24 -0.84
C VAL A 63 7.97 -0.22 0.28
N ALA A 64 7.57 -0.51 1.51
CA ALA A 64 7.86 0.36 2.65
C ALA A 64 9.38 0.53 2.86
N ALA A 65 10.13 -0.58 2.85
CA ALA A 65 11.59 -0.55 2.97
C ALA A 65 12.26 0.25 1.84
N ALA A 66 11.77 0.11 0.60
CA ALA A 66 12.29 0.87 -0.53
C ALA A 66 12.04 2.38 -0.38
N LEU A 67 10.85 2.78 0.08
CA LEU A 67 10.52 4.18 0.33
C LEU A 67 11.35 4.77 1.48
N GLU A 68 11.56 4.00 2.55
CA GLU A 68 12.45 4.42 3.65
C GLU A 68 13.89 4.60 3.19
N GLN A 69 14.40 3.68 2.37
CA GLN A 69 15.74 3.81 1.82
C GLN A 69 15.86 5.03 0.91
N GLN A 70 14.88 5.27 0.02
CA GLN A 70 14.84 6.47 -0.82
C GLN A 70 14.80 7.76 0.02
N ALA A 71 14.07 7.77 1.13
CA ALA A 71 14.03 8.92 2.03
C ALA A 71 15.39 9.16 2.72
N ARG A 72 16.11 8.10 3.10
CA ARG A 72 17.48 8.20 3.64
C ARG A 72 18.46 8.69 2.60
N ASP A 73 18.45 8.09 1.40
CA ASP A 73 19.35 8.48 0.31
C ASP A 73 19.09 9.94 -0.10
N ALA A 74 17.84 10.40 -0.11
CA ALA A 74 17.48 11.79 -0.35
C ALA A 74 18.00 12.75 0.75
N ALA A 75 17.98 12.30 2.01
CA ALA A 75 18.53 13.05 3.14
C ALA A 75 20.07 13.06 3.15
N GLU A 76 20.71 12.01 2.62
CA GLU A 76 22.17 11.89 2.52
C GLU A 76 22.74 12.62 1.29
N THR A 77 21.99 12.66 0.18
CA THR A 77 22.37 13.42 -1.03
C THR A 77 22.26 14.94 -0.84
N LEU A 78 21.44 15.39 0.11
CA LEU A 78 21.57 16.71 0.71
C LEU A 78 22.77 16.66 1.66
N ASP A 79 23.96 16.96 1.15
CA ASP A 79 25.14 17.15 1.98
C ASP A 79 24.77 18.08 3.15
N ALA A 80 25.17 17.71 4.37
CA ALA A 80 24.77 18.42 5.59
C ALA A 80 25.13 19.92 5.49
N ASP A 81 26.22 20.22 4.78
CA ASP A 81 26.67 21.58 4.50
C ASP A 81 25.75 22.29 3.49
N GLN A 82 25.31 21.61 2.42
CA GLN A 82 24.37 22.17 1.44
C GLN A 82 22.98 22.41 2.02
N ALA A 83 22.50 21.49 2.88
CA ALA A 83 21.23 21.66 3.59
C ALA A 83 21.28 22.86 4.55
N MET A 84 22.40 23.05 5.24
CA MET A 84 22.62 24.18 6.14
C MET A 84 22.76 25.50 5.38
N GLU A 85 23.42 25.50 4.22
CA GLU A 85 23.56 26.67 3.36
C GLU A 85 22.20 27.11 2.79
N LEU A 86 21.38 26.17 2.30
CA LEU A 86 20.01 26.43 1.84
C LEU A 86 19.14 27.00 2.96
N ALA A 87 19.14 26.39 4.16
CA ALA A 87 18.36 26.86 5.29
C ALA A 87 18.77 28.28 5.74
N ASN A 88 20.07 28.58 5.75
CA ASN A 88 20.57 29.92 6.04
C ASN A 88 20.13 30.93 4.98
N SER A 89 20.20 30.56 3.69
CA SER A 89 19.83 31.45 2.59
C SER A 89 18.35 31.85 2.63
N GLU A 90 17.45 30.89 2.90
CA GLU A 90 16.01 31.07 3.09
C GLU A 90 15.69 31.95 4.31
N LEU A 91 16.34 31.68 5.44
CA LEU A 91 16.17 32.48 6.66
C LEU A 91 16.59 33.94 6.43
N HIS A 92 17.66 34.17 5.68
CA HIS A 92 18.09 35.51 5.30
C HIS A 92 17.13 36.19 4.32
N ALA A 93 16.56 35.45 3.36
CA ALA A 93 15.54 35.97 2.45
C ALA A 93 14.27 36.42 3.20
N MET A 94 13.73 35.57 4.08
CA MET A 94 12.58 35.92 4.92
C MET A 94 12.84 37.14 5.82
N ARG A 95 14.06 37.27 6.37
CA ARG A 95 14.46 38.44 7.17
C ARG A 95 14.51 39.72 6.33
N ARG A 96 14.97 39.65 5.07
CA ARG A 96 14.96 40.79 4.15
C ARG A 96 13.54 41.22 3.80
N GLU A 97 12.65 40.27 3.48
CA GLU A 97 11.24 40.57 3.19
C GLU A 97 10.51 41.18 4.38
N ARG A 98 10.71 40.65 5.59
CA ARG A 98 10.13 41.22 6.83
C ARG A 98 10.63 42.64 7.10
N ARG A 99 11.88 42.95 6.76
CA ARG A 99 12.44 44.31 6.88
C ARG A 99 11.89 45.25 5.80
N ALA A 100 11.64 44.76 4.59
CA ALA A 100 11.07 45.53 3.49
C ALA A 100 9.59 45.88 3.73
N ARG A 101 8.80 44.97 4.34
CA ARG A 101 7.39 45.21 4.70
C ARG A 101 7.18 46.19 5.86
N LYS A 102 8.22 46.56 6.59
CA LYS A 102 8.14 47.43 7.78
C LYS A 102 8.59 48.88 7.49
N ARG A 103 8.87 49.19 6.22
CA ARG A 103 9.26 50.52 5.73
C ARG A 103 8.14 51.14 4.91
#